data_AF-A0A962K559-F1
#
_entry.id   AF-A0A962K559-F1
#
_cell.length_a   1.000
_cell.length_b   1.000
_cell.length_c   1.000
_cell.angle_alpha   90.00
_cell.angle_beta   90.00
_cell.angle_gamma   90.00
#
_symmetry.space_group_name_H-M   'P 1'
#
loop_
_entity.id
_entity.type
_entity.pdbx_description
1 polymer ?
#
loop_
_entity_poly.entity_id
_entity_poly.type
_entity_poly.pdbx_seq_one_letter_code
_entity_poly.pdbx_strand_id
1 'polypeptide(L)'
;MSAKSAESTFDAKAFLRTLTSRPGVYRMLDAGGKVLYVGKARNLKNRVSSYFRSSGLTTKTMAMVDKVADIEVTITASETEALLLEQ
;
A
#
# COMPACT_ATOMS: atom_id res chain seq x y z
N MET A 1 6.94 22.35 24.62
CA MET A 1 7.91 22.17 23.52
C MET A 1 7.67 20.80 22.92
N SER A 2 7.21 20.77 21.67
CA SER A 2 6.74 19.55 20.98
C SER A 2 7.89 18.59 20.69
N ALA A 3 7.80 17.37 21.20
CA ALA A 3 8.76 16.31 20.95
C ALA A 3 8.57 15.77 19.51
N LYS A 4 9.57 16.11 18.71
CA LYS A 4 9.98 15.60 17.39
C LYS A 4 9.35 14.25 16.98
N SER A 5 8.57 14.29 15.91
CA SER A 5 8.07 13.14 15.16
C SER A 5 9.23 12.24 14.71
N ALA A 6 9.17 10.95 15.05
CA ALA A 6 10.05 9.95 14.46
C ALA A 6 9.59 9.69 13.01
N GLU A 7 10.25 10.34 12.06
CA GLU A 7 10.07 10.13 10.62
C GLU A 7 10.59 8.75 10.21
N SER A 8 9.76 7.71 10.33
CA SER A 8 9.90 6.53 9.48
C SER A 8 9.22 6.85 8.14
N THR A 9 9.82 7.72 7.34
CA THR A 9 9.29 8.00 5.99
C THR A 9 9.52 6.75 5.16
N PHE A 10 8.47 5.96 4.98
CA PHE A 10 8.45 4.85 4.04
C PHE A 10 8.99 5.31 2.68
N ASP A 11 10.08 4.71 2.20
CA ASP A 11 10.61 5.01 0.87
C ASP A 11 9.72 4.35 -0.19
N ALA A 12 8.58 5.02 -0.45
CA ALA A 12 7.62 4.59 -1.45
C ALA A 12 8.28 4.47 -2.82
N LYS A 13 9.24 5.33 -3.17
CA LYS A 13 9.88 5.29 -4.49
C LYS A 13 10.73 4.03 -4.66
N ALA A 14 11.50 3.64 -3.65
CA ALA A 14 12.25 2.40 -3.66
C ALA A 14 11.31 1.18 -3.69
N PHE A 15 10.28 1.17 -2.86
CA PHE A 15 9.30 0.09 -2.82
C PHE A 15 8.54 -0.08 -4.15
N LEU A 16 8.08 1.01 -4.77
CA LEU A 16 7.35 0.94 -6.04
C LEU A 16 8.19 0.31 -7.18
N ARG A 17 9.52 0.32 -7.07
CA ARG A 17 10.41 -0.34 -8.04
C ARG A 17 10.48 -1.85 -7.86
N THR A 18 10.21 -2.37 -6.66
CA THR A 18 10.18 -3.82 -6.38
C THR A 18 8.85 -4.46 -6.77
N LEU A 19 7.81 -3.64 -6.99
CA LEU A 19 6.48 -4.14 -7.31
C LEU A 19 6.39 -4.86 -8.66
N THR A 20 5.60 -5.93 -8.64
CA THR A 20 5.26 -6.75 -9.81
C THR A 20 4.01 -6.22 -10.52
N SER A 21 3.91 -6.52 -11.82
CA SER A 21 2.69 -6.29 -12.61
C SER A 21 1.63 -7.40 -12.45
N ARG A 22 1.91 -8.42 -11.62
CA ARG A 22 0.99 -9.54 -11.36
C ARG A 22 -0.22 -9.11 -10.51
N PRO A 23 -1.33 -9.87 -10.58
CA PRO A 23 -2.46 -9.68 -9.68
C PRO A 23 -2.11 -10.04 -8.23
N GLY A 24 -2.83 -9.44 -7.29
CA GLY A 24 -2.65 -9.72 -5.87
C GLY A 24 -3.42 -8.79 -4.94
N VAL A 25 -3.16 -8.99 -3.66
CA VAL A 25 -3.69 -8.17 -2.55
C VAL A 25 -2.55 -7.32 -2.00
N TYR A 26 -2.84 -6.06 -1.64
CA TYR A 26 -1.91 -5.18 -0.94
C TYR A 26 -2.52 -4.65 0.34
N ARG A 27 -1.69 -4.51 1.37
CA ARG A 27 -2.05 -3.95 2.68
C ARG A 27 -1.14 -2.78 2.95
N MET A 28 -1.71 -1.63 3.27
CA MET A 28 -0.96 -0.46 3.71
C MET A 28 -1.04 -0.40 5.24
N LEU A 29 0.11 -0.31 5.90
CA LEU A 29 0.22 -0.37 7.35
C LEU A 29 0.75 0.96 7.89
N ASP A 30 0.31 1.32 9.11
CA ASP A 30 0.91 2.42 9.85
C ASP A 30 2.22 1.99 10.55
N ALA A 31 2.88 2.95 11.20
CA ALA A 31 4.13 2.70 11.91
C ALA A 31 4.01 1.70 13.08
N GLY A 32 2.79 1.43 13.55
CA GLY A 32 2.51 0.40 14.56
C GLY A 32 2.18 -0.97 13.96
N GLY A 33 2.27 -1.14 12.64
CA GLY A 33 1.90 -2.38 11.95
C GLY A 33 0.38 -2.58 11.84
N LYS A 34 -0.43 -1.56 12.13
CA LYS A 34 -1.88 -1.66 11.97
C LYS A 34 -2.27 -1.42 10.52
N VAL A 35 -3.16 -2.25 10.01
CA VAL A 35 -3.70 -2.11 8.65
C VAL A 35 -4.55 -0.83 8.55
N LEU A 36 -4.13 0.07 7.68
CA LEU A 36 -4.87 1.28 7.30
C LEU A 36 -5.81 1.03 6.12
N TYR A 37 -5.37 0.19 5.18
CA TYR A 37 -6.10 -0.08 3.95
C TYR A 37 -5.73 -1.44 3.37
N VAL A 38 -6.71 -2.12 2.78
CA VAL A 38 -6.52 -3.34 2.00
C VAL A 38 -7.17 -3.16 0.65
N GLY A 39 -6.46 -3.55 -0.41
CA GLY A 39 -7.00 -3.54 -1.76
C GLY A 39 -6.56 -4.75 -2.57
N LYS A 40 -7.34 -5.07 -3.59
CA LYS A 40 -6.99 -6.06 -4.62
C LYS A 40 -6.62 -5.33 -5.90
N ALA A 41 -5.72 -5.90 -6.68
CA ALA A 41 -5.30 -5.33 -7.94
C ALA A 41 -5.03 -6.44 -8.96
N ARG A 42 -5.43 -6.22 -10.22
CA ARG A 42 -4.98 -7.05 -11.35
C ARG A 42 -3.53 -6.80 -11.74
N ASN A 43 -3.03 -5.60 -11.39
CA ASN A 43 -1.65 -5.20 -11.56
C ASN A 43 -1.24 -4.40 -10.32
N LEU A 44 -0.48 -5.04 -9.42
CA LEU A 44 -0.05 -4.46 -8.15
C LEU A 44 0.75 -3.17 -8.36
N LYS A 45 1.72 -3.18 -9.28
CA LYS A 45 2.54 -2.00 -9.59
C LYS A 45 1.69 -0.79 -9.97
N ASN A 46 0.82 -0.92 -10.97
CA ASN A 46 -0.03 0.18 -11.43
C ASN A 46 -0.96 0.68 -10.32
N ARG A 47 -1.56 -0.25 -9.56
CA ARG A 47 -2.53 0.13 -8.52
C ARG A 47 -1.86 0.81 -7.35
N VAL A 48 -0.78 0.25 -6.80
CA VAL A 48 -0.10 0.84 -5.64
C VAL A 48 0.58 2.15 -6.05
N SER A 49 1.23 2.23 -7.22
CA SER A 49 1.79 3.50 -7.72
C SER A 49 0.75 4.60 -7.88
N SER A 50 -0.53 4.29 -8.08
CA SER A 50 -1.56 5.32 -8.23
C SER A 50 -1.78 6.15 -6.96
N TYR A 51 -1.51 5.59 -5.78
CA TYR A 51 -1.63 6.28 -4.49
C TYR A 51 -0.50 7.28 -4.22
N PHE A 52 0.60 7.20 -4.97
CA PHE A 52 1.78 8.06 -4.81
C PHE A 52 1.95 9.05 -5.97
N ARG A 53 0.88 9.27 -6.74
CA ARG A 53 0.85 10.29 -7.79
C ARG A 53 0.66 11.67 -7.16
N SER A 54 1.25 12.69 -7.78
CA SER A 54 1.17 14.08 -7.33
C SER A 54 -0.20 14.74 -7.56
N SER A 55 -1.08 14.12 -8.35
CA SER A 55 -2.40 14.67 -8.69
C SER A 55 -3.48 13.59 -8.80
N GLY A 56 -4.75 14.01 -8.67
CA GLY A 56 -5.91 13.12 -8.83
C GLY A 56 -6.29 12.29 -7.61
N LEU A 57 -5.67 12.55 -6.45
CA LEU A 57 -6.02 11.90 -5.18
C LEU A 57 -7.03 12.73 -4.40
N THR A 58 -7.97 12.06 -3.73
CA THR A 58 -8.89 12.72 -2.79
C THR A 58 -8.17 13.04 -1.48
N THR A 59 -8.63 14.07 -0.76
CA THR A 59 -8.06 14.47 0.55
C THR A 59 -7.97 13.32 1.53
N LYS A 60 -8.99 12.45 1.57
CA LYS A 60 -9.00 11.26 2.42
C LYS A 60 -7.92 10.25 2.02
N THR A 61 -7.65 10.11 0.72
CA THR A 61 -6.62 9.19 0.22
C THR A 61 -5.22 9.71 0.56
N MET A 62 -4.98 11.01 0.34
CA MET A 62 -3.70 11.64 0.70
C MET A 62 -3.42 11.49 2.21
N ALA A 63 -4.39 11.82 3.06
CA ALA A 63 -4.25 11.67 4.51
C ALA A 63 -4.06 10.22 4.99
N MET A 64 -4.49 9.23 4.20
CA MET A 64 -4.22 7.82 4.48
C MET A 64 -2.80 7.46 4.08
N VAL A 65 -2.37 7.87 2.87
CA VAL A 65 -1.02 7.63 2.33
C VAL A 65 0.05 8.26 3.22
N ASP A 66 -0.20 9.45 3.78
CA ASP A 66 0.72 10.12 4.70
C ASP A 66 0.97 9.34 6.00
N LYS A 67 0.08 8.40 6.36
CA LYS A 67 0.22 7.54 7.54
C LYS A 67 0.86 6.19 7.23
N VAL A 68 1.08 5.88 5.95
CA VAL A 68 1.65 4.59 5.54
C VAL A 68 3.13 4.55 5.90
N ALA A 69 3.49 3.59 6.74
CA ALA A 69 4.87 3.29 7.09
C ALA A 69 5.38 2.02 6.41
N ASP A 70 4.48 1.13 5.97
CA ASP A 70 4.84 -0.10 5.25
C ASP A 70 3.73 -0.55 4.30
N ILE A 71 4.11 -1.33 3.27
CA ILE A 71 3.18 -1.96 2.34
C ILE A 71 3.56 -3.43 2.13
N GLU A 72 2.64 -4.30 2.50
CA GLU A 72 2.74 -5.73 2.20
C GLU A 72 1.97 -6.06 0.92
N VAL A 73 2.53 -6.97 0.12
CA VAL A 73 1.88 -7.48 -1.10
C VAL A 73 1.90 -9.01 -1.13
N THR A 74 0.74 -9.59 -1.43
CA THR A 74 0.59 -11.02 -1.66
C THR A 74 0.17 -11.22 -3.11
N ILE A 75 1.00 -11.91 -3.87
CA ILE A 75 0.73 -12.21 -5.28
C ILE A 75 -0.24 -13.39 -5.33
N THR A 76 -1.29 -13.27 -6.13
CA THR A 76 -2.26 -14.35 -6.36
C THR A 76 -2.22 -14.78 -7.82
N ALA A 77 -2.58 -16.02 -8.16
CA ALA A 77 -2.57 -16.45 -9.57
C ALA A 77 -3.80 -15.90 -10.33
N SER A 78 -4.86 -15.49 -9.62
CA SER A 78 -6.04 -14.81 -10.18
C SER A 78 -6.84 -14.06 -9.09
N GLU A 79 -7.84 -13.25 -9.50
CA GLU A 79 -8.84 -12.65 -8.58
C GLU A 79 -9.58 -13.73 -7.76
N THR A 80 -9.72 -14.93 -8.33
CA THR A 80 -10.52 -16.04 -7.79
C THR A 80 -9.83 -16.81 -6.67
N GLU A 81 -8.49 -16.91 -6.67
CA GLU A 81 -7.75 -17.62 -5.61
C GLU A 81 -7.55 -16.80 -4.32
N ALA A 82 -7.83 -15.49 -4.34
CA ALA A 82 -7.87 -14.69 -3.12
C ALA A 82 -9.04 -15.09 -2.19
N LEU A 83 -9.95 -15.95 -2.65
CA LEU A 83 -11.04 -16.51 -1.85
C LEU A 83 -10.63 -17.78 -1.07
N LEU A 84 -9.48 -18.40 -1.40
CA LEU A 84 -9.04 -19.68 -0.82
C LEU A 84 -8.06 -19.54 0.35
N LEU A 85 -7.77 -18.32 0.81
CA LEU A 85 -6.88 -18.06 1.95
C LEU A 85 -7.61 -17.94 3.31
N GLU A 86 -8.90 -18.30 3.34
CA GLU A 86 -9.66 -18.56 4.57
C GLU A 86 -10.31 -19.95 4.47
N GLN A 87 -9.63 -20.98 4.98
CA GLN A 87 -10.27 -22.14 5.58
C GLN A 87 -10.03 -22.08 7.08
#